data_AF-A0A7C5CB96-F1
#
_entry.id   AF-A0A7C5CB96-F1
#
_cell.length_a   1.000
_cell.length_b   1.000
_cell.length_c   1.000
_cell.angle_alpha   90.00
_cell.angle_beta   90.00
_cell.angle_gamma   90.00
#
_symmetry.space_group_name_H-M   'P 1'
#
loop_
_entity.id
_entity.type
_entity.pdbx_description
1 polymer ?
#
loop_
_entity_poly.entity_id
_entity_poly.type
_entity_poly.pdbx_seq_one_letter_code
_entity_poly.pdbx_strand_id
1 'polypeptide(L)'
;MSRLGEIDRKLLLAVQADCQQSVQRLGEKVGLSPSACHRRLKALEEKGFILAYRATLSADKLGFSMQFFISVSLGSQSEKSFEEFEAAVKDVPEILECHLMAGQSDY
;
A
#
# COMPACT_ATOMS: atom_id res chain seq x y z
N MET A 1 -11.31 -17.39 5.51
CA MET A 1 -10.32 -16.76 4.60
C MET A 1 -10.50 -17.32 3.20
N SER A 2 -10.85 -16.51 2.20
CA SER A 2 -10.95 -17.02 0.82
C SER A 2 -9.55 -17.39 0.33
N ARG A 3 -9.35 -18.65 -0.04
CA ARG A 3 -8.06 -19.14 -0.50
C ARG A 3 -7.77 -18.56 -1.88
N LEU A 4 -6.79 -17.66 -1.98
CA LEU A 4 -6.32 -17.15 -3.27
C LEU A 4 -5.76 -18.29 -4.11
N GLY A 5 -6.19 -18.40 -5.37
CA GLY A 5 -5.59 -19.34 -6.32
C GLY A 5 -4.19 -18.89 -6.76
N GLU A 6 -3.39 -19.81 -7.30
CA GLU A 6 -2.04 -19.48 -7.80
C GLU A 6 -2.07 -18.43 -8.91
N ILE A 7 -3.02 -18.52 -9.83
CA ILE A 7 -3.18 -17.53 -10.91
C ILE A 7 -3.49 -16.14 -10.34
N ASP A 8 -4.33 -16.05 -9.30
CA ASP A 8 -4.68 -14.79 -8.68
C ASP A 8 -3.46 -14.15 -7.99
N ARG A 9 -2.63 -14.97 -7.33
CA ARG A 9 -1.35 -14.50 -6.74
C ARG A 9 -0.41 -13.97 -7.81
N LYS A 10 -0.24 -14.70 -8.92
CA LYS A 10 0.59 -14.26 -10.05
C LYS A 10 0.07 -12.96 -10.66
N LEU A 11 -1.25 -12.81 -10.79
CA LEU A 11 -1.86 -11.60 -11.31
C LEU A 11 -1.66 -10.40 -10.36
N LEU A 12 -1.87 -10.59 -9.05
CA LEU A 12 -1.61 -9.54 -8.06
C LEU A 12 -0.15 -9.08 -8.06
N LEU A 13 0.81 -10.02 -8.14
CA LEU A 13 2.23 -9.69 -8.26
C LEU A 13 2.53 -8.90 -9.54
N ALA A 14 1.93 -9.29 -10.67
CA ALA A 14 2.12 -8.59 -11.94
C ALA A 14 1.55 -7.16 -11.88
N VAL A 15 0.38 -6.99 -11.26
CA VAL A 15 -0.29 -5.68 -11.09
C VAL A 15 0.47 -4.80 -10.10
N GLN A 16 0.95 -5.35 -9.00
CA GLN A 16 1.72 -4.60 -8.00
C GLN A 16 3.07 -4.11 -8.56
N ALA A 17 3.68 -4.91 -9.44
CA ALA A 17 4.92 -4.51 -10.13
C ALA A 17 4.68 -3.38 -11.13
N ASP A 18 3.59 -3.44 -11.90
CA ASP A 18 3.23 -2.42 -12.89
C ASP A 18 1.73 -2.50 -13.21
N CYS A 19 0.95 -1.62 -12.60
CA CYS A 19 -0.49 -1.58 -12.80
C CYS A 19 -0.92 -0.88 -14.10
N GLN A 20 0.01 -0.25 -14.84
CA GLN A 20 -0.31 0.40 -16.12
C GLN A 20 -0.29 -0.58 -17.30
N GLN A 21 0.12 -1.82 -17.09
CA GLN A 21 0.14 -2.82 -18.15
C GLN A 21 -1.27 -3.10 -18.67
N SER A 22 -1.38 -3.25 -19.99
CA SER A 22 -2.63 -3.67 -20.60
C SER A 22 -3.05 -5.03 -20.06
N VAL A 23 -4.37 -5.23 -19.94
CA VAL A 23 -4.94 -6.52 -19.51
C VAL A 23 -4.47 -7.67 -20.40
N GLN A 24 -4.18 -7.41 -21.68
CA GLN A 24 -3.58 -8.39 -22.57
C GLN A 24 -2.20 -8.85 -22.07
N ARG A 25 -1.27 -7.93 -21.79
CA ARG A 25 0.07 -8.27 -21.29
C ARG A 25 0.04 -8.93 -19.91
N LEU A 26 -0.86 -8.46 -19.04
CA LEU A 26 -1.10 -9.11 -17.75
C LEU A 26 -1.57 -10.56 -17.95
N GLY A 27 -2.51 -10.78 -18.88
CA GLY A 27 -3.01 -12.10 -19.25
C GLY A 27 -1.91 -13.03 -19.78
N GLU A 28 -1.08 -12.54 -20.70
CA GLU A 28 0.07 -13.27 -21.25
C GLU A 28 1.04 -13.74 -20.15
N LYS A 29 1.33 -12.87 -19.16
CA LYS A 29 2.20 -13.20 -18.02
C LYS A 29 1.67 -14.32 -17.12
N VAL A 30 0.35 -14.47 -17.03
CA VAL A 30 -0.29 -15.41 -16.09
C VAL A 30 -1.03 -16.56 -16.79
N GLY A 31 -0.90 -16.68 -18.11
CA GLY A 31 -1.52 -17.75 -18.90
C GLY A 31 -3.04 -17.62 -19.05
N LEU A 32 -3.55 -16.39 -19.12
CA LEU A 32 -4.98 -16.11 -19.32
C LEU A 32 -5.23 -15.41 -20.65
N SER A 33 -6.38 -15.70 -21.26
CA SER A 33 -6.89 -14.85 -22.34
C SER A 33 -7.21 -13.44 -21.81
N PRO A 34 -7.22 -12.40 -22.66
CA PRO A 34 -7.53 -11.03 -22.23
C PRO A 34 -8.88 -10.91 -21.51
N SER A 35 -9.92 -11.61 -21.99
CA SER A 35 -11.24 -11.58 -21.37
C SER A 35 -11.27 -12.27 -20.00
N ALA A 36 -10.53 -13.37 -19.83
CA ALA A 36 -10.41 -14.07 -18.56
C ALA A 36 -9.60 -13.25 -17.54
N CYS A 37 -8.52 -12.59 -17.98
CA CYS A 37 -7.72 -11.69 -17.15
C CYS A 37 -8.55 -10.51 -16.67
N HIS A 38 -9.33 -9.86 -17.55
CA HIS A 38 -10.19 -8.73 -17.18
C HIS A 38 -11.19 -9.10 -16.08
N ARG A 39 -11.93 -10.21 -16.27
CA ARG A 39 -12.91 -10.68 -15.27
C ARG A 39 -12.27 -10.99 -13.92
N ARG A 40 -11.07 -11.59 -13.92
CA ARG A 40 -10.35 -11.89 -12.68
C ARG A 40 -9.87 -10.63 -11.97
N LEU A 41 -9.31 -9.67 -12.70
CA LEU A 41 -8.86 -8.41 -12.13
C LEU A 41 -10.02 -7.69 -11.44
N LYS A 42 -11.16 -7.56 -12.13
CA LYS A 42 -12.39 -6.98 -11.58
C LYS A 42 -12.87 -7.73 -10.32
N ALA A 43 -12.85 -9.06 -10.33
CA ALA A 43 -13.23 -9.84 -9.16
C ALA A 43 -12.26 -9.66 -7.97
N LEU A 44 -10.97 -9.39 -8.21
CA LEU A 44 -10.00 -9.11 -7.16
C LEU A 44 -10.20 -7.71 -6.55
N GLU A 45 -10.57 -6.73 -7.38
CA GLU A 45 -10.99 -5.40 -6.94
C GLU A 45 -12.27 -5.47 -6.09
N GLU A 46 -13.32 -6.12 -6.59
CA GLU A 46 -14.61 -6.27 -5.90
C GLU A 46 -14.49 -7.01 -4.55
N LYS A 47 -13.53 -7.93 -4.45
CA LYS A 47 -13.24 -8.67 -3.20
C LYS A 47 -12.31 -7.91 -2.25
N GLY A 48 -11.83 -6.73 -2.63
CA GLY A 48 -10.93 -5.91 -1.81
C GLY A 48 -9.49 -6.42 -1.74
N PHE A 49 -9.06 -7.29 -2.65
CA PHE A 49 -7.64 -7.64 -2.78
C PHE A 49 -6.83 -6.54 -3.43
N ILE A 50 -7.46 -5.75 -4.30
CA ILE A 50 -6.87 -4.55 -4.90
C ILE A 50 -7.66 -3.36 -4.34
N LEU A 51 -7.01 -2.58 -3.48
CA LEU A 51 -7.66 -1.46 -2.80
C LEU A 51 -7.62 -0.17 -3.63
N ALA A 52 -6.53 0.06 -4.35
CA ALA A 52 -6.32 1.26 -5.15
C ALA A 52 -5.20 1.06 -6.16
N TYR A 53 -5.20 1.89 -7.20
CA TYR A 53 -4.10 2.10 -8.13
C TYR A 53 -3.52 3.49 -7.90
N ARG A 54 -2.19 3.61 -7.76
CA ARG A 54 -1.52 4.87 -7.46
C ARG A 54 -0.30 5.06 -8.35
N ALA A 55 0.00 6.31 -8.69
CA ALA A 55 1.24 6.67 -9.34
C ALA A 55 2.37 6.79 -8.31
N THR A 56 3.55 6.26 -8.64
CA THR A 56 4.79 6.53 -7.89
C THR A 56 5.43 7.79 -8.44
N LEU A 57 5.61 8.80 -7.60
CA LEU A 57 6.19 10.08 -7.99
C LEU A 57 7.67 10.17 -7.60
N SER A 58 8.44 10.96 -8.35
CA SER A 58 9.84 11.23 -8.02
C SER A 58 9.90 12.32 -6.94
N ALA A 59 10.29 11.94 -5.73
CA ALA A 59 10.48 12.86 -4.60
C ALA A 59 11.50 13.98 -4.94
N ASP A 60 12.64 13.61 -5.51
CA ASP A 60 13.72 14.53 -5.92
C ASP A 60 13.24 15.62 -6.88
N LYS A 61 12.52 15.24 -7.95
CA LYS A 61 11.96 16.21 -8.92
C LYS A 61 10.89 17.12 -8.33
N LEU A 62 10.26 16.71 -7.24
CA LEU A 62 9.27 17.49 -6.50
C LEU A 62 9.89 18.35 -5.39
N GLY A 63 11.22 18.33 -5.23
CA GLY A 63 11.94 19.12 -4.23
C GLY A 63 12.08 18.44 -2.87
N PHE A 64 11.66 17.18 -2.72
CA PHE A 64 11.81 16.39 -1.50
C PHE A 64 13.13 15.61 -1.56
N SER A 65 14.23 16.28 -1.24
CA SER A 65 15.60 15.74 -1.35
C SER A 65 16.05 14.90 -0.16
N MET A 66 15.29 14.88 0.93
CA MET A 66 15.62 14.17 2.16
C MET A 66 14.42 13.37 2.67
N GLN A 67 14.71 12.20 3.23
CA GLN A 67 13.75 11.35 3.91
C GLN A 67 14.28 11.01 5.29
N PHE A 68 13.43 11.11 6.30
CA PHE A 68 13.78 10.87 7.69
C PHE A 68 12.99 9.69 8.25
N PHE A 69 13.63 8.94 9.15
CA PHE A 69 12.98 7.97 10.01
C PHE A 69 13.15 8.48 11.44
N ILE A 70 12.05 8.64 12.16
CA ILE A 70 12.02 9.26 13.48
C ILE A 70 11.37 8.26 14.42
N SER A 71 12.06 7.92 15.50
CA SER A 71 11.47 7.17 16.61
C SER A 71 10.93 8.14 17.65
N VAL A 72 9.70 7.92 18.09
CA VAL A 72 9.01 8.81 19.04
C VAL A 72 8.65 8.02 20.30
N SER A 73 9.03 8.56 21.45
CA SER A 73 8.60 8.07 22.76
C SER A 73 7.72 9.13 23.40
N LEU A 74 6.49 8.77 23.76
CA LEU A 74 5.57 9.67 24.43
C LEU A 74 5.91 9.77 25.92
N GLY A 75 5.73 10.96 26.49
CA GLY A 75 5.95 11.17 27.93
C GLY A 75 4.95 10.42 28.83
N SER A 76 3.83 9.97 28.26
CA SER A 76 2.77 9.21 28.92
C SER A 76 2.23 8.18 27.92
N GLN A 77 2.04 6.95 28.37
CA GLN A 77 1.43 5.85 27.61
C GLN A 77 -0.07 5.69 27.92
N SER A 78 -0.76 6.80 28.17
CA SER A 78 -2.21 6.78 28.33
C SER A 78 -2.90 6.75 26.96
N GLU A 79 -4.08 6.13 26.89
CA GLU A 79 -4.91 6.09 25.67
C GLU A 79 -5.10 7.48 25.06
N LYS A 80 -5.41 8.47 25.91
CA LYS A 80 -5.54 9.87 25.50
C LYS A 80 -4.27 10.43 24.85
N SER A 81 -3.08 10.12 25.38
CA SER A 81 -1.81 10.59 24.80
C SER A 81 -1.56 10.00 23.41
N PHE A 82 -1.93 8.73 23.20
CA PHE A 82 -1.84 8.10 21.89
C PHE A 82 -2.82 8.71 20.88
N GLU A 83 -4.09 8.90 21.28
CA GLU A 83 -5.10 9.51 20.42
C GLU A 83 -4.73 10.93 19.98
N GLU A 84 -4.25 11.76 20.91
CA GLU A 84 -3.82 13.14 20.63
C GLU A 84 -2.61 13.16 19.68
N PHE A 85 -1.64 12.25 19.87
CA PHE A 85 -0.48 12.14 18.99
C PHE A 85 -0.87 11.69 17.58
N GLU A 86 -1.67 10.63 17.45
CA GLU A 86 -2.10 10.12 16.15
C GLU A 86 -2.98 11.12 15.38
N ALA A 87 -3.80 11.91 16.08
CA ALA A 87 -4.55 12.99 15.47
C ALA A 87 -3.59 14.07 14.93
N ALA A 88 -2.62 14.51 15.73
CA ALA A 88 -1.65 15.51 15.31
C ALA A 88 -0.78 15.04 14.13
N VAL A 89 -0.39 13.77 14.10
CA VAL A 89 0.38 13.18 12.99
C VAL A 89 -0.37 13.22 11.67
N LYS A 90 -1.68 12.94 11.69
CA LYS A 90 -2.52 12.93 10.47
C LYS A 90 -2.65 14.32 9.82
N ASP A 91 -2.48 15.38 10.60
CA ASP A 91 -2.55 16.76 10.11
C ASP A 91 -1.24 17.26 9.48
N VAL A 92 -0.16 16.46 9.53
CA VAL A 92 1.15 16.80 8.96
C VAL A 92 1.38 16.00 7.66
N PRO A 93 1.20 16.62 6.47
CA PRO A 93 1.27 15.91 5.19
C PRO A 93 2.65 15.35 4.86
N GLU A 94 3.71 15.87 5.48
CA GLU A 94 5.08 15.36 5.33
C GLU A 94 5.29 13.99 6.00
N ILE A 95 4.42 13.58 6.94
CA ILE A 95 4.47 12.26 7.56
C ILE A 95 3.75 11.26 6.66
N LEU A 96 4.53 10.46 5.94
CA LEU A 96 3.99 9.48 4.99
C LEU A 96 3.43 8.23 5.68
N GLU A 97 4.06 7.82 6.79
CA GLU A 97 3.71 6.63 7.55
C GLU A 97 3.99 6.84 9.04
N CYS A 98 3.15 6.26 9.90
CA CYS A 98 3.32 6.25 11.34
C CYS A 98 2.79 4.92 11.88
N HIS A 99 3.60 4.22 12.67
CA HIS A 99 3.32 2.85 13.10
C HIS A 99 3.57 2.73 14.60
N LEU A 100 2.57 2.34 15.38
CA LEU A 100 2.78 1.98 16.78
C LEU A 100 3.58 0.66 16.84
N MET A 101 4.76 0.69 17.46
CA MET A 101 5.67 -0.44 17.52
C MET A 101 5.93 -0.91 18.95
N ALA A 102 6.14 -2.21 19.12
CA ALA A 102 6.71 -2.73 20.36
C ALA A 102 8.22 -2.46 20.39
N GLY A 103 8.74 -1.85 21.45
CA GLY A 103 10.17 -1.56 21.53
C GLY A 103 10.52 -0.51 22.58
N GLN A 104 11.65 0.17 22.38
CA GLN A 104 12.10 1.28 23.24
C GLN A 104 11.39 2.60 22.94
N SER A 105 10.86 2.74 21.72
CA SER A 105 10.03 3.87 21.30
C SER A 105 8.65 3.37 20.95
N ASP A 106 7.66 4.24 21.14
CA ASP A 106 6.26 3.89 20.94
C ASP A 106 5.90 3.90 19.44
N TYR A 107 6.47 4.83 18.67
CA TYR A 107 6.31 4.94 17.20
C TYR A 107 7.65 5.00 16.47
#